data_AF-A0A7J9P7P6-F1
#
_entry.id   AF-A0A7J9P7P6-F1
#
_cell.length_a   1.000
_cell.length_b   1.000
_cell.length_c   1.000
_cell.angle_alpha   90.00
_cell.angle_beta   90.00
_cell.angle_gamma   90.00
#
_symmetry.space_group_name_H-M   'P 1'
#
loop_
_entity.id
_entity.type
_entity.pdbx_description
1 polymer ?
#
loop_
_entity_poly.entity_id
_entity_poly.type
_entity_poly.pdbx_seq_one_letter_code
_entity_poly.pdbx_strand_id
1 'polypeptide(L)' 'MQDNSEIVLKTTTILYLAGSDRYGTQAAVDYAKNMTELPSEPISVKWTVNGPVLVE' A
#
# COMPACT_ATOMS: atom_id res chain seq x y z
N MET A 1 -13.54 25.99 23.59
CA MET A 1 -13.15 24.57 23.67
C MET A 1 -12.10 24.36 22.60
N GLN A 2 -10.87 24.02 23.00
CA GLN A 2 -9.75 23.85 22.08
C GLN A 2 -9.68 22.37 21.69
N ASP A 3 -9.72 22.09 20.40
CA ASP A 3 -9.60 20.74 19.85
C ASP A 3 -8.14 20.28 19.99
N ASN A 4 -7.92 19.26 20.82
CA ASN A 4 -6.60 18.68 21.11
C ASN A 4 -6.41 17.36 20.33
N SER A 5 -6.90 17.30 19.09
CA SER A 5 -6.66 16.16 18.21
C SER A 5 -5.15 16.03 17.93
N GLU A 6 -4.50 15.11 18.63
CA GLU A 6 -3.08 14.81 18.52
C GLU A 6 -2.83 14.08 17.18
N ILE A 7 -2.07 14.70 16.26
CA ILE A 7 -1.71 14.07 14.99
C ILE A 7 -0.62 13.04 15.26
N VAL A 8 -0.99 11.76 15.37
CA VAL A 8 -0.05 10.66 15.53
C VAL A 8 0.58 10.32 14.17
N LEU A 9 1.82 10.75 13.95
CA LEU A 9 2.60 10.39 12.77
C LEU A 9 3.29 9.03 12.99
N LYS A 10 2.92 8.01 12.21
CA LYS A 10 3.53 6.68 12.24
C LYS A 10 4.40 6.45 11.01
N THR A 11 5.72 6.46 11.19
CA THR A 11 6.68 6.12 10.12
C THR A 11 6.83 4.61 10.01
N THR A 12 6.64 4.05 8.82
CA THR A 12 6.84 2.62 8.55
C THR A 12 7.83 2.43 7.41
N THR A 13 8.86 1.60 7.65
CA THR A 13 9.77 1.16 6.59
C THR A 13 9.17 -0.04 5.86
N ILE A 14 8.98 0.08 4.55
CA ILE A 14 8.45 -1.00 3.71
C ILE A 14 9.63 -1.67 2.98
N LEU A 15 9.78 -2.99 3.15
CA LEU A 15 10.69 -3.80 2.34
C LEU A 15 9.94 -4.28 1.10
N TYR A 16 10.39 -3.84 -0.07
CA TYR A 16 9.79 -4.21 -1.34
C TYR A 16 10.61 -5.29 -2.05
N LEU A 17 10.01 -6.45 -2.30
CA LEU A 17 10.64 -7.59 -2.98
C LEU A 17 10.11 -7.70 -4.41
N ALA A 18 10.78 -7.05 -5.36
CA ALA A 18 10.40 -7.05 -6.77
C ALA A 18 10.53 -8.46 -7.39
N GLY A 19 9.52 -8.87 -8.15
CA GLY A 19 9.55 -10.09 -8.96
C GLY A 19 9.97 -9.81 -10.41
N SER A 20 9.97 -10.85 -11.25
CA SER A 20 10.24 -10.69 -12.70
C SER A 20 9.06 -10.07 -13.48
N ASP A 21 7.85 -10.12 -12.94
CA ASP A 21 6.68 -9.48 -13.53
C ASP A 21 6.72 -7.97 -13.28
N ARG A 22 7.01 -7.21 -14.33
CA ARG A 22 7.13 -5.74 -14.27
C ARG A 22 5.80 -5.08 -13.88
N TYR A 23 4.67 -5.58 -14.38
CA TYR A 23 3.36 -4.96 -14.14
C TYR A 23 2.82 -5.30 -12.75
N GLY A 24 2.98 -6.55 -12.31
CA GLY A 24 2.69 -6.94 -10.92
C GLY A 24 3.57 -6.18 -9.93
N THR A 25 4.84 -5.98 -10.28
CA THR A 25 5.77 -5.16 -9.49
C THR A 25 5.27 -3.71 -9.37
N GLN A 26 4.95 -3.07 -10.50
CA GLN A 26 4.41 -1.71 -10.50
C GLN A 26 3.10 -1.58 -9.69
N ALA A 27 2.22 -2.58 -9.78
CA ALA A 27 0.97 -2.60 -9.03
C ALA A 27 1.18 -2.53 -7.51
N ALA A 28 2.11 -3.34 -7.00
CA ALA A 28 2.41 -3.38 -5.57
C ALA A 28 3.03 -2.06 -5.06
N VAL A 29 3.91 -1.43 -5.85
CA VAL A 29 4.50 -0.13 -5.50
C VAL A 29 3.44 0.96 -5.46
N ASP A 30 2.58 1.04 -6.46
CA ASP A 30 1.58 2.11 -6.53
C ASP A 30 0.46 1.92 -5.51
N TYR A 31 0.11 0.68 -5.17
CA TYR A 31 -0.78 0.41 -4.04
C TYR A 31 -0.16 0.88 -2.72
N ALA A 32 1.09 0.52 -2.44
CA ALA A 32 1.78 0.86 -1.19
C ALA A 32 1.89 2.39 -0.95
N LYS A 33 2.07 3.19 -2.00
CA LYS A 33 2.14 4.66 -1.90
C LYS A 33 0.83 5.31 -1.46
N ASN A 34 -0.30 4.71 -1.80
CA ASN A 34 -1.63 5.24 -1.49
C ASN A 34 -2.22 4.65 -0.20
N MET A 35 -1.45 3.81 0.48
CA MET A 35 -1.91 3.08 1.65
C MET A 35 -1.81 3.93 2.91
N THR A 36 -2.96 4.13 3.58
CA THR A 36 -3.04 4.87 4.83
C THR A 36 -2.82 3.99 6.06
N GLU A 37 -3.10 2.69 5.93
CA GLU A 37 -3.01 1.72 7.03
C GLU A 37 -2.32 0.43 6.58
N LEU A 38 -1.50 -0.15 7.45
CA LEU A 38 -0.86 -1.43 7.15
C LEU A 38 -1.87 -2.57 7.23
N PRO A 39 -1.86 -3.51 6.27
CA PRO A 39 -2.73 -4.67 6.34
C PRO A 39 -2.32 -5.57 7.51
N SER A 40 -3.29 -6.17 8.18
CA SER A 40 -3.07 -7.12 9.27
C SER A 40 -2.64 -8.51 8.78
N GLU A 41 -2.89 -8.81 7.51
CA GLU A 41 -2.60 -10.08 6.85
C GLU A 41 -1.93 -9.86 5.49
N PRO A 42 -1.27 -10.88 4.91
CA PRO A 42 -0.75 -10.78 3.55
C PRO A 42 -1.87 -10.47 2.54
N ILE A 43 -1.63 -9.50 1.65
CA ILE A 43 -2.56 -9.10 0.59
C ILE A 43 -1.96 -9.38 -0.78
N SER A 44 -2.81 -9.69 -1.76
CA SER A 44 -2.44 -9.79 -3.16
C SER A 44 -2.94 -8.57 -3.93
N VAL A 45 -2.14 -8.04 -4.85
CA VAL A 45 -2.50 -6.90 -5.70
C VAL A 45 -2.25 -7.27 -7.16
N LYS A 46 -3.20 -6.94 -8.04
CA LYS A 46 -3.10 -7.18 -9.49
C LYS A 46 -3.21 -5.87 -10.26
N TRP A 47 -2.44 -5.75 -11.35
CA TRP A 47 -2.62 -4.65 -12.30
C TRP A 47 -3.83 -4.88 -13.22
N THR A 48 -4.67 -3.86 -13.36
CA THR A 48 -5.79 -3.83 -14.32
C THR A 48 -5.66 -2.63 -15.26
N VAL A 49 -6.52 -2.55 -16.29
CA VAL A 49 -6.60 -1.37 -17.17
C VAL A 49 -6.93 -0.08 -16.42
N ASN A 50 -7.53 -0.19 -15.22
CA ASN A 50 -7.88 0.93 -14.36
C ASN A 50 -6.88 1.13 -13.20
N GLY A 51 -5.75 0.42 -13.19
CA GLY A 51 -4.74 0.47 -12.12
C GLY A 51 -4.76 -0.74 -11.18
N PRO A 52 -4.04 -0.67 -10.05
CA PRO A 52 -3.89 -1.77 -9.10
C PRO A 52 -5.18 -2.02 -8.31
N VAL A 53 -5.55 -3.29 -8.15
CA VAL A 53 -6.69 -3.72 -7.33
C VAL A 53 -6.28 -4.83 -6.37
N LEU A 54 -6.86 -4.83 -5.16
CA LEU A 54 -6.75 -5.95 -4.22
C LEU A 54 -7.41 -7.19 -4.81
N VAL A 55 -6.82 -8.35 -4.52
CA VAL A 55 -7.35 -9.66 -4.91
C VAL A 55 -7.42 -10.52 -3.65
N GLU A 56 -8.54 -11.23 -3.50
CA GLU A 56 -8.70 -12.29 -2.47
C GLU A 56 -7.85 -13.52 -2.82
#